data_AF-A0AAN7HC45-F1
#
_entry.id   AF-A0AAN7HC45-F1
#
_cell.length_a   1.000
_cell.length_b   1.000
_cell.length_c   1.000
_cell.angle_alpha   90.00
_cell.angle_beta   90.00
_cell.angle_gamma   90.00
#
_symmetry.space_group_name_H-M   'P 1'
#
loop_
_entity.id
_entity.type
_entity.pdbx_description
1 polymer ?
#
loop_
_entity_poly.entity_id
_entity_poly.type
_entity_poly.pdbx_seq_one_letter_code
_entity_poly.pdbx_strand_id
1 'polypeptide(L)' 'GAIGGIAAPAVEDTGNAARPFSVNGNTFATKAAAVQRACAIQNNACADAVNSGAVQGKTVGDCNQQEAACRAAGGA' A
#
# COMPACT_ATOMS: atom_id res chain seq x y z
N GLY A 1 -10.13 7.72 6.16
CA GLY A 1 -10.25 6.98 4.89
C GLY A 1 -9.02 7.24 4.04
N ALA A 2 -8.76 6.43 3.02
CA ALA A 2 -7.64 6.61 2.12
C ALA A 2 -7.78 7.88 1.26
N ILE A 3 -6.69 8.62 1.06
CA ILE A 3 -6.64 9.78 0.16
C ILE A 3 -6.99 9.33 -1.27
N GLY A 4 -7.92 10.05 -1.90
CA GLY A 4 -8.41 9.72 -3.25
C GLY A 4 -9.15 8.38 -3.35
N GLY A 5 -9.52 7.75 -2.23
CA GLY A 5 -10.08 6.40 -2.23
C GLY A 5 -9.06 5.30 -2.56
N ILE A 6 -7.76 5.62 -2.57
CA ILE A 6 -6.68 4.72 -2.99
C ILE A 6 -6.27 3.83 -1.82
N ALA A 7 -6.85 2.63 -1.75
CA ALA A 7 -6.51 1.63 -0.75
C ALA A 7 -5.18 0.93 -1.06
N ALA A 8 -4.55 0.35 -0.04
CA ALA A 8 -3.44 -0.57 -0.25
C ALA A 8 -4.00 -1.87 -0.89
N PRO A 9 -3.25 -2.52 -1.79
CA PRO A 9 -3.65 -3.82 -2.30
C PRO A 9 -3.71 -4.85 -1.16
N ALA A 10 -4.57 -5.86 -1.31
CA ALA A 10 -4.70 -6.93 -0.33
C ALA A 10 -3.41 -7.75 -0.21
N VAL A 11 -3.15 -8.25 1.00
CA VAL A 11 -2.17 -9.31 1.23
C VAL A 11 -2.90 -10.65 1.13
N GLU A 12 -2.55 -11.45 0.14
CA GLU A 12 -3.19 -12.73 -0.15
C GLU A 12 -2.31 -13.91 0.28
N ASP A 13 -2.93 -15.04 0.60
CA ASP A 13 -2.22 -16.30 0.83
C ASP A 13 -1.96 -16.99 -0.53
N THR A 14 -0.74 -17.49 -0.74
CA THR A 14 -0.32 -18.14 -1.98
C THR A 14 -0.46 -19.66 -1.96
N GLY A 15 -0.67 -20.26 -0.78
CA GLY A 15 -0.55 -21.69 -0.54
C GLY A 15 0.90 -22.23 -0.57
N ASN A 16 1.90 -21.38 -0.83
CA ASN A 16 3.31 -21.77 -0.87
C ASN A 16 3.99 -21.50 0.47
N ALA A 17 4.33 -22.55 1.22
CA ALA A 17 4.96 -22.45 2.53
C ALA A 17 6.27 -21.62 2.56
N ALA A 18 7.04 -21.57 1.47
CA ALA A 18 8.27 -20.78 1.40
C ALA A 18 8.02 -19.29 1.12
N ARG A 19 6.92 -18.95 0.43
CA ARG A 19 6.53 -17.57 0.11
C ARG A 19 5.01 -17.40 0.27
N PRO A 20 4.49 -17.50 1.51
CA PRO A 20 3.05 -17.68 1.74
C PRO A 20 2.22 -16.43 1.48
N PHE A 21 2.84 -15.25 1.35
CA PHE A 21 2.10 -14.00 1.16
C PHE A 21 2.30 -13.46 -0.25
N SER A 22 1.29 -12.83 -0.85
CA SER A 22 1.44 -12.07 -2.08
C SER A 22 0.74 -10.73 -2.06
N VAL A 23 1.28 -9.81 -2.85
CA VAL A 23 0.72 -8.47 -3.09
C VAL A 23 0.97 -8.14 -4.55
N ASN A 24 -0.11 -7.97 -5.32
CA ASN A 24 -0.05 -7.58 -6.72
C ASN A 24 0.95 -8.45 -7.52
N GLY A 25 0.83 -9.77 -7.39
CA GLY A 25 1.68 -10.76 -8.06
C GLY A 25 3.09 -10.96 -7.49
N ASN A 26 3.54 -10.12 -6.54
CA ASN A 26 4.83 -10.31 -5.85
C ASN A 26 4.62 -11.17 -4.61
N THR A 27 5.48 -12.16 -4.36
CA THR A 27 5.35 -13.03 -3.18
C THR A 27 6.42 -12.76 -2.11
N PHE A 28 6.10 -13.02 -0.84
CA PHE A 28 6.90 -12.64 0.32
C PHE A 28 6.94 -13.77 1.33
N ALA A 29 8.09 -13.92 2.00
CA ALA A 29 8.28 -14.91 3.06
C ALA A 29 7.56 -14.51 4.36
N THR A 30 7.36 -13.21 4.61
CA THR A 30 6.70 -12.71 5.82
C THR A 30 5.56 -11.76 5.51
N LYS A 31 4.53 -11.78 6.38
CA LYS A 31 3.38 -10.87 6.27
C LYS A 31 3.82 -9.42 6.37
N ALA A 32 4.79 -9.13 7.25
CA ALA A 32 5.35 -7.79 7.40
C ALA A 32 5.90 -7.26 6.07
N ALA A 33 6.72 -8.03 5.35
CA ALA A 33 7.25 -7.60 4.06
C ALA A 33 6.15 -7.38 3.00
N ALA A 34 5.12 -8.24 2.99
CA ALA A 34 3.96 -8.06 2.13
C ALA A 34 3.21 -6.75 2.44
N VAL A 35 2.91 -6.49 3.72
CA VAL A 35 2.27 -5.25 4.17
C VAL A 35 3.08 -4.02 3.78
N GLN A 36 4.41 -4.06 3.97
CA GLN A 36 5.30 -2.98 3.57
C GLN A 36 5.20 -2.70 2.06
N ARG A 37 5.09 -3.74 1.22
CA ARG A 37 4.89 -3.59 -0.22
C ARG A 37 3.51 -3.01 -0.54
N ALA A 38 2.45 -3.50 0.11
CA ALA A 38 1.09 -3.03 -0.11
C ALA A 38 0.96 -1.53 0.20
N CYS A 39 1.49 -1.08 1.34
CA CYS A 39 1.47 0.32 1.71
C CYS A 39 2.33 1.20 0.78
N ALA A 40 3.47 0.70 0.30
CA ALA A 40 4.27 1.42 -0.69
C ALA A 40 3.54 1.57 -2.04
N ILE A 41 2.79 0.55 -2.48
CA ILE A 41 1.96 0.65 -3.69
C ILE A 41 0.86 1.70 -3.49
N GLN A 42 0.23 1.73 -2.31
CA GLN A 42 -0.74 2.76 -1.96
C GLN A 42 -0.14 4.17 -2.02
N ASN A 43 1.05 4.35 -1.45
CA ASN A 43 1.75 5.63 -1.43
C ASN A 43 2.02 6.12 -2.85
N ASN A 44 2.57 5.26 -3.71
CA ASN A 44 2.87 5.61 -5.10
C ASN A 44 1.60 6.03 -5.85
N ALA A 45 0.53 5.24 -5.75
CA ALA A 45 -0.74 5.58 -6.41
C ALA A 45 -1.34 6.89 -5.86
N CYS A 46 -1.25 7.14 -4.56
CA CYS A 46 -1.64 8.41 -3.95
C CYS A 46 -0.80 9.57 -4.50
N ALA A 47 0.53 9.42 -4.54
CA ALA A 47 1.45 10.43 -5.02
C ALA A 47 1.21 10.73 -6.51
N ASP A 48 0.97 9.72 -7.33
CA ASP A 48 0.63 9.87 -8.75
C ASP A 48 -0.68 10.65 -8.92
N ALA A 49 -1.69 10.37 -8.11
CA ALA A 49 -2.97 11.07 -8.13
C ALA A 49 -2.86 12.53 -7.66
N VAL A 50 -2.02 12.80 -6.66
CA VAL A 50 -1.71 14.18 -6.20
C VAL A 50 -0.93 14.93 -7.27
N ASN A 51 0.12 14.34 -7.83
CA ASN A 51 0.99 14.99 -8.83
C ASN A 51 0.26 15.25 -10.15
N SER A 52 -0.69 14.39 -10.53
CA SER A 52 -1.53 14.58 -11.71
C SER A 52 -2.68 15.58 -11.49
N GLY A 53 -2.92 16.01 -10.25
CA GLY A 53 -4.03 16.91 -9.89
C GLY A 53 -5.39 16.21 -9.77
N ALA A 54 -5.46 14.88 -9.87
CA ALA A 54 -6.68 14.11 -9.67
C ALA A 54 -7.19 14.16 -8.22
N VAL A 55 -6.28 14.33 -7.26
CA VAL A 55 -6.60 14.61 -5.86
C VAL A 55 -6.18 16.04 -5.52
N GLN A 56 -7.17 16.90 -5.27
CA GLN A 56 -6.94 18.31 -4.93
C GLN A 56 -6.82 18.52 -3.41
N GLY A 57 -6.05 19.53 -3.00
CA GLY A 57 -5.89 19.91 -1.60
C GLY A 57 -5.08 18.92 -0.75
N LYS A 58 -4.34 18.02 -1.40
CA LYS A 58 -3.42 17.07 -0.77
C LYS A 58 -2.04 17.20 -1.38
N THR A 59 -1.06 16.74 -0.63
CA THR A 59 0.36 16.76 -0.98
C THR A 59 0.93 15.36 -0.96
N VAL A 60 2.09 15.16 -1.59
CA VAL A 60 2.85 13.91 -1.46
C VAL A 60 3.22 13.64 0.00
N GLY A 61 3.41 14.69 0.82
CA GLY A 61 3.61 14.56 2.27
C GLY A 61 2.43 13.89 2.97
N ASP A 62 1.19 14.21 2.56
CA ASP A 62 -0.01 13.55 3.09
C ASP A 62 -0.06 12.06 2.69
N CYS A 63 0.38 11.72 1.47
CA CYS A 63 0.50 10.33 1.03
C CYS A 63 1.53 9.55 1.86
N ASN A 64 2.64 10.19 2.25
CA ASN A 64 3.65 9.56 3.12
C ASN A 64 3.10 9.32 4.53
N GLN A 65 2.29 10.23 5.06
CA GLN A 65 1.59 10.03 6.33
C GLN A 65 0.58 8.88 6.25
N GLN A 66 -0.16 8.77 5.15
CA GLN A 66 -1.06 7.66 4.90
C GLN A 66 -0.30 6.32 4.83
N GLU A 67 0.88 6.29 4.20
CA GLU A 67 1.72 5.10 4.16
C GLU A 67 2.15 4.66 5.56
N ALA A 68 2.59 5.60 6.41
CA ALA A 68 2.96 5.31 7.79
C ALA A 68 1.77 4.74 8.58
N ALA A 69 0.58 5.31 8.41
CA ALA A 69 -0.65 4.80 9.02
C ALA A 69 -1.02 3.40 8.49
N CYS A 70 -0.88 3.15 7.19
CA CYS A 70 -1.09 1.84 6.58
C CYS A 70 -0.16 0.77 7.18
N ARG A 71 1.13 1.10 7.34
CA ARG A 71 2.13 0.20 7.94
C ARG A 71 1.80 -0.09 9.41
N ALA A 72 1.37 0.91 10.17
CA ALA A 72 0.97 0.75 11.56
C ALA A 72 -0.30 -0.09 11.74
N ALA A 73 -1.26 0.02 10.81
CA ALA A 73 -2.49 -0.76 10.80
C ALA A 73 -2.32 -2.21 10.31
N GLY A 74 -1.16 -2.55 9.72
CA GLY A 74 -0.89 -3.90 9.22
C GLY A 74 -1.40 -4.17 7.81
N GLY A 75 -1.63 -3.13 7.00
CA GLY A 75 -2.13 -3.26 5.62
C GLY A 75 -3.65 -3.26 5.49
N ALA A 76 -4.15 -3.29 4.25
CA ALA A 76 -5.58 -3.32 3.93
C ALA A 76 -6.21 -4.70 4.17
#